data_AF-A0A968AD28-F1
#
_entry.id   AF-A0A968AD28-F1
#
_cell.length_a   1.000
_cell.length_b   1.000
_cell.length_c   1.000
_cell.angle_alpha   90.00
_cell.angle_beta   90.00
_cell.angle_gamma   90.00
#
_symmetry.space_group_name_H-M   'P 1'
#
loop_
_entity.id
_entity.type
_entity.pdbx_description
1 polymer ?
#
loop_
_entity_poly.entity_id
_entity_poly.type
_entity_poly.pdbx_seq_one_letter_code
_entity_poly.pdbx_strand_id
1 'polypeptide(L)'
;MISLSDLRQINRYEWEIPKSFRADMRVPVRIFATKQLLEQIKGDKSLEQAVNAATLPGLVDRVVVMPDVHQGYGFPIGGVAAT
;
A
#
# COMPACT_ATOMS: atom_id res chain seq x y z
N MET A 1 3.83 6.86 10.08
CA MET A 1 2.58 6.10 10.22
C MET A 1 1.55 6.68 9.28
N ILE A 2 1.13 5.89 8.30
CA ILE A 2 0.17 6.29 7.26
C ILE A 2 -1.24 6.33 7.87
N SER A 3 -1.97 7.42 7.64
CA SER A 3 -3.29 7.68 8.21
C SER A 3 -4.40 7.47 7.16
N LEU A 4 -5.66 7.35 7.59
CA LEU A 4 -6.79 7.19 6.64
C LEU A 4 -6.91 8.41 5.69
N SER A 5 -6.55 9.61 6.14
CA SER A 5 -6.57 10.83 5.33
C SER A 5 -5.54 10.84 4.20
N ASP A 6 -4.51 9.99 4.29
CA ASP A 6 -3.51 9.84 3.24
C ASP A 6 -4.00 8.93 2.10
N LEU A 7 -5.10 8.20 2.32
CA LEU A 7 -5.65 7.25 1.35
C LEU A 7 -6.85 7.84 0.62
N ARG A 8 -6.87 7.66 -0.70
CA ARG A 8 -8.04 7.88 -1.53
C ARG A 8 -8.90 6.62 -1.54
N GLN A 9 -10.13 6.71 -1.06
CA GLN A 9 -11.10 5.63 -1.22
C GLN A 9 -11.59 5.59 -2.67
N ILE A 10 -11.57 4.40 -3.28
CA ILE A 10 -12.03 4.17 -4.66
C ILE A 10 -13.40 3.51 -4.64
N ASN A 11 -13.56 2.47 -3.82
CA ASN A 11 -14.85 1.86 -3.53
C ASN A 11 -14.85 1.28 -2.09
N ARG A 12 -15.85 0.46 -1.75
CA ARG A 12 -16.00 -0.12 -0.40
C ARG A 12 -14.81 -0.97 0.05
N TYR A 13 -14.10 -1.57 -0.89
CA TYR A 13 -13.02 -2.54 -0.63
C TYR A 13 -11.68 -2.10 -1.20
N GLU A 14 -11.63 -0.99 -1.92
CA GLU A 14 -10.42 -0.51 -2.60
C GLU A 14 -10.03 0.89 -2.15
N TRP A 15 -8.76 1.02 -1.83
CA TRP A 15 -8.11 2.25 -1.40
C TRP A 15 -6.80 2.44 -2.14
N GLU A 16 -6.35 3.67 -2.22
CA GLU A 16 -5.10 3.99 -2.89
C GLU A 16 -4.28 4.97 -2.07
N ILE A 17 -3.01 4.64 -1.86
CA ILE A 17 -2.01 5.64 -1.48
C ILE A 17 -1.52 6.23 -2.81
N PRO A 18 -1.84 7.50 -3.11
CA PRO A 18 -1.51 8.09 -4.40
C PRO A 18 0.01 8.17 -4.56
N LYS A 19 0.51 8.08 -5.80
CA LYS A 19 1.94 8.28 -6.10
C LYS A 19 2.48 9.59 -5.52
N SER A 20 1.66 10.63 -5.48
CA SER A 20 2.02 11.94 -4.92
C SER A 20 2.23 11.96 -3.40
N PHE A 21 1.91 10.87 -2.70
CA PHE A 21 2.12 10.76 -1.26
C PHE A 21 3.59 10.93 -0.86
N ARG A 22 4.52 10.43 -1.68
CA ARG A 22 5.97 10.59 -1.45
C ARG A 22 6.71 10.78 -2.78
N ALA A 23 7.59 11.77 -2.85
CA ALA A 23 8.18 12.25 -4.11
C ALA A 23 9.01 11.21 -4.90
N ASP A 24 9.53 10.20 -4.22
CA ASP A 24 10.34 9.11 -4.78
C ASP A 24 9.51 7.88 -5.23
N MET A 25 8.20 7.88 -5.00
CA MET A 25 7.32 6.82 -5.51
C MET A 25 7.23 6.90 -7.03
N ARG A 26 7.35 5.75 -7.69
CA ARG A 26 7.24 5.62 -9.15
C ARG A 26 5.82 5.28 -9.58
N VAL A 27 5.13 4.49 -8.77
CA VAL A 27 3.75 4.01 -8.95
C VAL A 27 2.93 4.21 -7.66
N PRO A 28 1.58 4.25 -7.72
CA PRO A 28 0.74 4.24 -6.51
C PRO A 28 0.73 2.86 -5.81
N VAL A 29 0.19 2.82 -4.59
CA VAL A 29 -0.14 1.58 -3.88
C VAL A 29 -1.65 1.37 -3.87
N ARG A 30 -2.13 0.23 -4.37
CA ARG A 30 -3.53 -0.19 -4.31
C ARG A 30 -3.73 -1.16 -3.16
N ILE A 31 -4.71 -0.89 -2.30
CA ILE A 31 -4.98 -1.69 -1.10
C ILE A 31 -6.39 -2.26 -1.19
N PHE A 32 -6.52 -3.57 -1.03
CA PHE A 32 -7.79 -4.27 -0.93
C PHE A 32 -8.11 -4.55 0.55
N ALA A 33 -9.06 -3.82 1.12
CA ALA A 33 -9.47 -4.00 2.51
C ALA A 33 -10.84 -3.34 2.76
N THR A 34 -11.60 -3.91 3.69
CA THR A 34 -12.70 -3.16 4.31
C THR A 34 -12.13 -2.03 5.16
N LYS A 35 -12.91 -0.99 5.45
CA LYS A 35 -12.49 0.09 6.36
C LYS A 35 -12.03 -0.45 7.74
N GLN A 36 -12.71 -1.47 8.26
CA GLN A 36 -12.37 -2.09 9.54
C GLN A 36 -11.00 -2.79 9.50
N LEU A 37 -10.73 -3.58 8.45
CA LEU A 37 -9.42 -4.23 8.27
C LEU A 37 -8.32 -3.18 8.08
N LEU A 38 -8.60 -2.13 7.31
CA LEU A 38 -7.64 -1.05 7.06
C LEU A 38 -7.21 -0.33 8.35
N GLU A 39 -8.10 -0.17 9.33
CA GLU A 39 -7.73 0.37 10.65
C GLU A 39 -6.83 -0.59 11.45
N GLN A 40 -6.98 -1.92 11.26
CA GLN A 40 -6.13 -2.91 11.92
C GLN A 40 -4.73 -2.98 11.29
N ILE A 41 -4.65 -2.91 9.96
CA ILE A 41 -3.41 -2.96 9.17
C ILE A 41 -2.45 -1.83 9.55
N LYS A 42 -2.96 -0.67 9.97
CA LYS A 42 -2.14 0.47 10.43
C LYS A 42 -1.33 0.20 11.70
N GLY A 43 -1.58 -0.92 12.39
CA GLY A 43 -0.88 -1.27 13.62
C GLY A 43 0.59 -1.66 13.43
N ASP A 44 1.04 -1.89 12.19
CA ASP A 44 2.42 -2.25 11.87
C ASP A 44 3.01 -1.43 10.69
N LYS A 45 4.17 -1.86 10.18
CA LYS A 45 4.89 -1.15 9.10
C LYS A 45 4.53 -1.64 7.70
N SER A 46 3.50 -2.47 7.52
CA SER A 46 3.16 -3.08 6.23
C SER A 46 2.87 -2.04 5.13
N LEU A 47 2.07 -1.00 5.42
CA LEU A 47 1.78 0.05 4.45
C LEU A 47 3.01 0.91 4.13
N GLU A 48 3.89 1.11 5.11
CA GLU A 48 5.16 1.83 4.92
C GLU A 48 6.12 1.02 4.04
N GLN A 49 6.14 -0.30 4.19
CA GLN A 49 6.85 -1.21 3.30
C GLN A 49 6.28 -1.20 1.88
N ALA A 50 4.95 -1.14 1.71
CA ALA A 50 4.34 -1.00 0.38
C ALA A 50 4.72 0.33 -0.29
N VAL A 51 4.75 1.44 0.47
CA VAL A 51 5.23 2.74 -0.03
C VAL A 51 6.71 2.69 -0.40
N ASN A 52 7.55 2.05 0.42
CA ASN A 52 8.97 1.86 0.09
C ASN A 52 9.13 1.06 -1.20
N ALA A 53 8.36 -0.03 -1.34
CA ALA A 53 8.40 -0.86 -2.52
C ALA A 53 8.00 -0.11 -3.78
N ALA A 54 7.02 0.80 -3.69
CA ALA A 54 6.57 1.62 -4.80
C ALA A 54 7.64 2.57 -5.39
N THR A 55 8.83 2.65 -4.79
CA THR A 55 9.98 3.41 -5.30
C THR A 55 10.91 2.59 -6.21
N LEU A 56 10.74 1.26 -6.24
CA LEU A 56 11.63 0.35 -6.99
C LEU A 56 11.54 0.60 -8.50
N PRO A 57 12.70 0.66 -9.20
CA PRO A 57 12.71 0.79 -10.65
C PRO A 57 12.12 -0.45 -11.34
N GLY A 58 11.49 -0.26 -12.49
CA GLY A 58 10.92 -1.34 -13.30
C GLY A 58 9.48 -1.73 -12.97
N LEU A 59 8.87 -1.18 -11.91
CA LEU A 59 7.50 -1.50 -11.53
C LEU A 59 6.48 -1.19 -12.64
N VAL A 60 5.56 -2.12 -12.85
CA VAL A 60 4.42 -1.98 -13.77
C VAL A 60 3.17 -1.55 -12.99
N ASP A 61 2.60 -0.41 -13.40
CA ASP A 61 1.31 0.14 -12.96
C ASP A 61 1.19 0.49 -11.46
N ARG A 62 1.26 -0.47 -10.53
CA ARG A 62 1.05 -0.28 -9.08
C ARG A 62 1.66 -1.39 -8.22
N VAL A 63 1.94 -1.08 -6.96
CA VAL A 63 2.09 -2.10 -5.91
C VAL A 63 0.70 -2.43 -5.37
N VAL A 64 0.39 -3.72 -5.18
CA VAL A 64 -0.89 -4.16 -4.63
C VAL A 64 -0.69 -4.72 -3.22
N VAL A 65 -1.64 -4.45 -2.33
CA VAL A 65 -1.68 -4.93 -0.94
C VAL A 65 -2.99 -5.69 -0.73
N MET A 66 -2.87 -6.95 -0.29
CA MET A 66 -3.99 -7.85 -0.04
C MET A 66 -4.60 -7.65 1.36
N PRO A 67 -5.83 -8.15 1.62
CA PRO A 67 -6.53 -7.91 2.89
C PRO A 67 -5.87 -8.52 4.14
N ASP A 68 -4.98 -9.51 3.96
CA ASP A 68 -4.25 -10.24 5.00
C ASP A 68 -2.81 -9.70 5.22
N VAL A 69 -2.54 -8.50 4.69
CA VAL A 69 -1.23 -7.86 4.77
C VAL A 69 -0.75 -7.71 6.21
N HIS A 70 0.55 -7.95 6.40
CA HIS A 70 1.26 -7.65 7.63
C HIS A 70 2.74 -7.42 7.34
N GLN A 71 3.45 -6.87 8.32
CA GLN A 71 4.85 -6.52 8.20
C GLN A 71 5.72 -7.73 7.79
N GLY A 72 6.46 -7.57 6.70
CA GLY A 72 7.42 -8.54 6.18
C GLY A 72 8.87 -8.07 6.30
N TYR A 73 9.73 -8.58 5.42
CA TYR A 73 11.14 -8.18 5.29
C TYR A 73 11.34 -7.34 4.04
N GLY A 74 11.43 -6.02 4.20
CA GLY A 74 11.55 -5.04 3.11
C GLY A 74 10.23 -4.81 2.37
N PHE A 75 9.64 -5.88 1.83
CA PHE A 75 8.33 -5.91 1.19
C PHE A 75 7.29 -6.53 2.14
N PRO A 76 6.03 -6.07 2.17
CA PRO A 76 5.03 -6.63 3.07
C PRO A 76 4.60 -8.03 2.63
N ILE A 77 4.28 -8.90 3.60
CA ILE A 77 3.58 -10.15 3.30
C ILE A 77 2.17 -9.78 2.83
N GLY A 78 1.65 -10.46 1.80
CA GLY A 78 0.41 -10.06 1.13
C GLY A 78 0.58 -8.88 0.16
N GLY A 79 1.81 -8.44 -0.11
CA GLY A 79 2.09 -7.52 -1.21
C GLY A 79 2.24 -8.24 -2.55
N VAL A 80 1.91 -7.56 -3.66
CA VAL A 80 2.20 -8.00 -5.03
C VAL A 80 2.79 -6.84 -5.83
N ALA A 81 3.83 -7.13 -6.61
CA ALA A 81 4.44 -6.20 -7.56
C ALA A 81 4.78 -6.94 -8.85
N ALA A 82 4.54 -6.30 -9.99
CA ALA A 82 5.01 -6.75 -11.30
C ALA A 82 6.15 -5.84 -11.78
N THR A 83 7.15 -6.42 -12.43
CA THR A 83 8.38 -5.75 -12.91
C THR A 83 8.72 -6.18 -14.33
#